data_AF-A0A101QTG3-F1
#
_entry.id   AF-A0A101QTG3-F1
#
_cell.length_a   1.000
_cell.length_b   1.000
_cell.length_c   1.000
_cell.angle_alpha   90.00
_cell.angle_beta   90.00
_cell.angle_gamma   90.00
#
_symmetry.space_group_name_H-M   'P 1'
#
loop_
_entity.id
_entity.type
_entity.pdbx_description
1 polymer ?
#
loop_
_entity_poly.entity_id
_entity_poly.type
_entity_poly.pdbx_seq_one_letter_code
_entity_poly.pdbx_strand_id
1 'polypeptide(L)'
;MPELVQAVGRALRMQRGEGKVASLVVPVLLGPGETADSMLTSRAYGGLAKLLEALRAHDARVVEQLAEQQARSSVRGVQSLSGSQEIPGEEVESDRSDRGLSVPARELLKFSTPRDPAALAAFIALRVLNPEHEHWRRGVEAAAIYAREHGNLKVPFTFRVPAVDDQAAGGEPWPATLAGFPLGQWIADNRRFYARGDMDTDRIAQLEKLGMIWSHYDVAWEEGLAAARGWATEAGHLMAPVNATYQGYPVGTFLKNARAAARRAAVNEQRRAEESSAGALSDERREQLDDVDPGWCPSWPVMWQRCFHLVRLHLEDGGELPMGPGTVVRQGEDLGRWVRAQRLGWDQLTTVQQWLCEQVLGIEPASEHEKPRPRRSQADKWAMHYQAARQFYEREGHLRVPRKWVERIVGGSGGDQEEQELRLGAWVSNQRSRAVTLTQERMELLSAIGMRWT
;
A
#
# COMPACT_ATOMS: atom_id res chain seq x y z
N MET A 1 -26.59 11.95 -33.08
CA MET A 1 -26.47 11.32 -31.74
C MET A 1 -27.21 12.09 -30.64
N PRO A 2 -27.18 13.43 -30.55
CA PRO A 2 -28.10 14.22 -29.70
C PRO A 2 -29.55 14.23 -30.19
N GLU A 3 -29.76 14.02 -31.50
CA GLU A 3 -31.05 14.24 -32.16
C GLU A 3 -32.21 13.36 -31.66
N LEU A 4 -31.97 12.11 -31.26
CA LEU A 4 -33.05 11.18 -30.89
C LEU A 4 -33.66 11.52 -29.51
N VAL A 5 -32.81 11.81 -28.52
CA VAL A 5 -33.24 12.29 -27.19
C VAL A 5 -33.84 13.69 -27.29
N GLN A 6 -33.28 14.55 -28.16
CA GLN A 6 -33.81 15.88 -28.41
C GLN A 6 -35.16 15.84 -29.16
N ALA A 7 -35.38 14.86 -30.05
CA ALA A 7 -36.65 14.62 -30.74
C ALA A 7 -37.73 14.10 -29.77
N VAL A 8 -37.37 13.17 -28.87
CA VAL A 8 -38.27 12.69 -27.80
C VAL A 8 -38.63 13.84 -26.85
N GLY A 9 -37.64 14.64 -26.43
CA GLY A 9 -37.88 15.83 -25.59
C GLY A 9 -38.72 16.92 -26.28
N ARG A 10 -38.66 17.06 -27.61
CA ARG A 10 -39.55 17.94 -28.39
C ARG A 10 -40.98 17.38 -28.49
N ALA A 11 -41.12 16.07 -28.69
CA ALA A 11 -42.41 15.40 -28.75
C ALA A 11 -43.17 15.41 -27.40
N LEU A 12 -42.44 15.38 -26.28
CA LEU A 12 -43.00 15.34 -24.92
C LEU A 12 -43.19 16.73 -24.27
N ARG A 13 -42.74 17.83 -24.90
CA ARG A 13 -42.73 19.18 -24.32
C ARG A 13 -44.08 19.94 -24.35
N MET A 14 -45.16 19.32 -24.81
CA MET A 14 -46.48 19.98 -24.88
C MET A 14 -47.28 19.70 -23.61
N GLN A 15 -47.89 20.74 -23.04
CA GLN A 15 -48.64 20.67 -21.78
C GLN A 15 -49.65 19.50 -21.78
N ARG A 16 -49.63 18.70 -20.70
CA ARG A 16 -50.57 17.58 -20.51
C ARG A 16 -52.02 18.09 -20.59
N GLY A 17 -52.78 17.63 -21.58
CA GLY A 17 -54.22 17.87 -21.68
C GLY A 17 -54.78 18.26 -23.05
N GLU A 18 -53.97 18.54 -24.08
CA GLU A 18 -54.47 19.04 -25.38
C GLU A 18 -54.95 17.98 -26.39
N GLY A 19 -55.02 16.68 -26.05
CA GLY A 19 -55.58 15.65 -26.93
C GLY A 19 -54.83 15.41 -28.25
N LYS A 20 -53.62 15.96 -28.43
CA LYS A 20 -52.77 15.74 -29.61
C LYS A 20 -51.87 14.51 -29.41
N VAL A 21 -51.85 13.60 -30.39
CA VAL A 21 -51.03 12.39 -30.38
C VAL A 21 -49.71 12.65 -31.12
N ALA A 22 -48.57 12.53 -30.41
CA ALA A 22 -47.25 12.55 -31.04
C ALA A 22 -46.85 11.13 -31.44
N SER A 23 -46.54 10.92 -32.73
CA SER A 23 -46.11 9.61 -33.26
C SER A 23 -44.62 9.62 -33.58
N LEU A 24 -43.86 8.70 -32.99
CA LEU A 24 -42.44 8.49 -33.26
C LEU A 24 -42.27 7.23 -34.11
N VAL A 25 -41.61 7.36 -35.28
CA VAL A 25 -41.40 6.24 -36.20
C VAL A 25 -39.91 5.87 -36.22
N VAL A 26 -39.60 4.62 -35.89
CA VAL A 26 -38.23 4.09 -35.90
C VAL A 26 -38.07 3.09 -37.04
N PRO A 27 -37.32 3.40 -38.11
CA PRO A 27 -37.05 2.44 -39.18
C PRO A 27 -36.08 1.36 -38.68
N VAL A 28 -36.43 0.10 -38.91
CA VAL A 28 -35.57 -1.07 -38.64
C VAL A 28 -35.25 -1.75 -39.96
N LEU A 29 -34.00 -1.65 -40.41
CA LEU A 29 -33.52 -2.23 -41.66
C LEU A 29 -32.80 -3.54 -41.34
N LEU A 30 -33.40 -4.67 -41.71
CA LEU A 30 -32.87 -6.01 -41.45
C LEU A 30 -31.82 -6.39 -42.51
N GLY A 31 -30.71 -6.97 -42.07
CA GLY A 31 -29.66 -7.50 -42.93
C GLY A 31 -30.00 -8.87 -43.55
N PRO A 32 -29.18 -9.39 -44.48
CA PRO A 32 -29.40 -10.69 -45.10
C PRO A 32 -29.45 -11.81 -44.05
N GLY A 33 -30.56 -12.56 -44.01
CA GLY A 33 -30.78 -13.65 -43.06
C GLY A 33 -31.32 -13.22 -41.68
N GLU A 34 -31.47 -11.91 -41.42
CA GLU A 34 -32.14 -11.42 -40.22
C GLU A 34 -33.66 -11.44 -40.41
N THR A 35 -34.38 -11.87 -39.38
CA THR A 35 -35.84 -11.93 -39.40
C THR A 35 -36.43 -10.99 -38.36
N ALA A 36 -37.76 -10.83 -38.42
CA ALA A 36 -38.50 -10.05 -37.45
C ALA A 36 -38.27 -10.50 -35.98
N ASP A 37 -37.97 -11.77 -35.76
CA ASP A 37 -37.82 -12.32 -34.41
C ASP A 37 -36.39 -12.17 -33.85
N SER A 38 -35.45 -11.64 -34.64
CA SER A 38 -34.05 -11.43 -34.25
C SER A 38 -33.82 -10.19 -33.36
N MET A 39 -34.84 -9.71 -32.64
CA MET A 39 -34.81 -8.43 -31.89
C MET A 39 -33.73 -8.38 -30.81
N LEU A 40 -33.49 -9.50 -30.14
CA LEU A 40 -32.55 -9.63 -29.04
C LEU A 40 -31.10 -9.45 -29.48
N THR A 41 -30.75 -9.97 -30.65
CA THR A 41 -29.36 -10.12 -31.08
C THR A 41 -28.99 -9.20 -32.24
N SER A 42 -29.96 -8.77 -33.05
CA SER A 42 -29.70 -7.92 -34.20
C SER A 42 -29.35 -6.49 -33.79
N ARG A 43 -28.36 -5.93 -34.49
CA ARG A 43 -27.95 -4.52 -34.34
C ARG A 43 -28.96 -3.56 -34.96
N ALA A 44 -29.81 -4.01 -35.87
CA ALA A 44 -30.86 -3.20 -36.50
C ALA A 44 -31.85 -2.62 -35.48
N TYR A 45 -32.05 -3.31 -34.35
CA TYR A 45 -32.95 -2.89 -33.26
C TYR A 45 -32.30 -1.92 -32.25
N GLY A 46 -31.03 -1.53 -32.46
CA GLY A 46 -30.34 -0.59 -31.58
C GLY A 46 -31.00 0.79 -31.52
N GLY A 47 -31.62 1.25 -32.61
CA GLY A 47 -32.37 2.51 -32.63
C GLY A 47 -33.63 2.45 -31.76
N LEU A 48 -34.33 1.32 -31.76
CA LEU A 48 -35.51 1.07 -30.94
C LEU A 48 -35.16 1.00 -29.45
N ALA A 49 -34.09 0.26 -29.10
CA ALA A 49 -33.64 0.16 -27.71
C ALA A 49 -33.32 1.53 -27.10
N LYS A 50 -32.59 2.38 -27.84
CA LYS A 50 -32.24 3.74 -27.42
C LYS A 50 -33.47 4.65 -27.28
N LEU A 51 -34.46 4.51 -28.13
CA LEU A 51 -35.70 5.29 -28.04
C LEU A 51 -36.52 4.88 -26.81
N LEU A 52 -36.61 3.58 -26.51
CA LEU A 52 -37.31 3.09 -25.32
C LEU A 52 -36.57 3.46 -24.02
N GLU A 53 -35.24 3.46 -24.04
CA GLU A 53 -34.41 3.96 -22.94
C GLU A 53 -34.63 5.47 -22.69
N ALA A 54 -34.69 6.28 -23.76
CA ALA A 54 -35.00 7.70 -23.66
C ALA A 54 -36.43 7.98 -23.17
N LEU A 55 -37.42 7.18 -23.60
CA LEU A 55 -38.79 7.28 -23.10
C LEU A 55 -38.88 6.88 -21.62
N ARG A 56 -38.15 5.83 -21.20
CA ARG A 56 -38.08 5.39 -19.79
C ARG A 56 -37.54 6.49 -18.89
N ALA A 57 -36.55 7.25 -19.35
CA ALA A 57 -36.00 8.39 -18.59
C ALA A 57 -37.06 9.48 -18.30
N HIS A 58 -38.16 9.51 -19.06
CA HIS A 58 -39.29 10.43 -18.84
C HIS A 58 -40.46 9.79 -18.09
N ASP A 59 -40.80 8.53 -18.38
CA ASP A 59 -41.83 7.76 -17.68
C ASP A 59 -41.48 6.27 -17.62
N ALA A 60 -40.91 5.84 -16.49
CA ALA A 60 -40.47 4.47 -16.30
C ALA A 60 -41.63 3.46 -16.27
N ARG A 61 -42.80 3.87 -15.74
CA ARG A 61 -43.97 2.99 -15.55
C ARG A 61 -44.54 2.51 -16.89
N VAL A 62 -44.53 3.40 -17.89
CA VAL A 62 -45.00 3.09 -19.25
C VAL A 62 -44.14 2.00 -19.90
N VAL A 63 -42.82 2.06 -19.75
CA VAL A 63 -41.90 1.09 -20.34
C VAL A 63 -41.87 -0.23 -19.56
N GLU A 64 -42.04 -0.17 -18.25
CA GLU A 64 -42.14 -1.35 -17.37
C GLU A 64 -43.44 -2.15 -17.63
N GLN A 65 -44.58 -1.46 -17.81
CA GLN A 65 -45.86 -2.13 -18.16
C GLN A 65 -45.82 -2.86 -19.50
N LEU A 66 -45.02 -2.37 -20.46
CA LEU A 66 -44.81 -3.03 -21.75
C LEU A 66 -44.05 -4.36 -21.63
N ALA A 67 -43.24 -4.55 -20.57
CA ALA A 67 -42.58 -5.81 -20.27
C ALA A 67 -43.52 -6.80 -19.55
N GLU A 68 -44.52 -6.32 -18.81
CA GLU A 68 -45.41 -7.14 -17.98
C GLU A 68 -46.65 -7.69 -18.72
N GLN A 69 -47.26 -6.94 -19.65
CA GLN A 69 -48.64 -7.21 -20.13
C GLN A 69 -48.81 -7.98 -21.45
N GLN A 70 -47.95 -8.95 -21.75
CA GLN A 70 -47.98 -9.63 -23.05
C GLN A 70 -48.22 -11.15 -22.99
N ALA A 71 -49.23 -11.56 -22.20
CA ALA A 71 -49.78 -12.91 -22.23
C ALA A 71 -50.93 -13.06 -23.25
N ARG A 72 -50.69 -13.95 -24.23
CA ARG A 72 -51.55 -14.66 -25.21
C ARG A 72 -52.91 -14.04 -25.60
N SER A 73 -53.06 -13.74 -26.89
CA SER A 73 -54.35 -13.57 -27.55
C SER A 73 -55.15 -14.88 -27.55
N SER A 74 -56.38 -14.83 -27.05
CA SER A 74 -57.41 -15.78 -27.50
C SER A 74 -57.95 -15.28 -28.84
N VAL A 75 -57.82 -16.11 -29.86
CA VAL A 75 -58.43 -15.91 -31.17
C VAL A 75 -59.94 -16.08 -31.01
N ARG A 76 -60.73 -15.01 -31.21
CA ARG A 76 -62.16 -15.14 -31.47
C ARG A 76 -62.33 -15.19 -32.99
N GLY A 77 -62.65 -16.38 -33.48
CA GLY A 77 -62.83 -16.68 -34.90
C GLY A 77 -63.95 -15.89 -35.54
N VAL A 78 -63.79 -15.69 -36.85
CA VAL A 78 -64.72 -15.06 -37.78
C VAL A 78 -65.98 -15.92 -37.95
N GLN A 79 -67.16 -15.33 -37.75
CA GLN A 79 -68.44 -15.67 -38.43
C GLN A 79 -69.14 -14.32 -38.68
N SER A 80 -69.09 -13.79 -39.89
CA SER A 80 -70.05 -13.93 -40.99
C SER A 80 -71.49 -13.44 -40.68
N LEU A 81 -71.87 -12.40 -41.43
CA LEU A 81 -73.21 -12.08 -41.97
C LEU A 81 -74.24 -11.35 -41.08
N SER A 82 -74.52 -10.12 -41.52
CA SER A 82 -75.86 -9.56 -41.79
C SER A 82 -76.84 -9.29 -40.64
N GLY A 83 -77.23 -8.02 -40.49
CA GLY A 83 -78.62 -7.64 -40.23
C GLY A 83 -78.95 -6.99 -38.87
N SER A 84 -79.32 -5.70 -38.96
CA SER A 84 -80.42 -5.02 -38.24
C SER A 84 -80.39 -4.77 -36.72
N GLN A 85 -80.54 -3.47 -36.43
CA GLN A 85 -81.45 -2.80 -35.49
C GLN A 85 -81.09 -2.64 -34.00
N GLU A 86 -81.27 -1.37 -33.61
CA GLU A 86 -81.30 -0.78 -32.28
C GLU A 86 -82.42 -1.35 -31.40
N ILE A 87 -82.22 -1.39 -30.07
CA ILE A 87 -82.94 -0.61 -29.03
C ILE A 87 -82.56 -1.14 -27.62
N PRO A 88 -82.58 -0.30 -26.56
CA PRO A 88 -81.93 -0.52 -25.26
C PRO A 88 -82.90 -0.93 -24.13
N GLY A 89 -82.39 -1.61 -23.10
CA GLY A 89 -83.10 -1.76 -21.82
C GLY A 89 -82.64 -2.92 -20.92
N GLU A 90 -82.42 -2.55 -19.64
CA GLU A 90 -82.61 -3.32 -18.40
C GLU A 90 -81.54 -4.31 -17.87
N GLU A 91 -80.85 -3.78 -16.85
CA GLU A 91 -80.34 -4.34 -15.57
C GLU A 91 -80.61 -5.81 -15.23
N VAL A 92 -79.55 -6.56 -14.88
CA VAL A 92 -79.52 -7.48 -13.73
C VAL A 92 -78.11 -7.55 -13.13
N GLU A 93 -78.00 -7.24 -11.83
CA GLU A 93 -76.85 -7.42 -10.94
C GLU A 93 -76.43 -8.90 -10.77
N SER A 94 -75.12 -9.18 -10.80
CA SER A 94 -74.47 -10.04 -9.79
C SER A 94 -72.93 -10.06 -9.91
N ASP A 95 -72.32 -9.47 -8.87
CA ASP A 95 -71.18 -9.93 -8.08
C ASP A 95 -69.88 -10.44 -8.74
N ARG A 96 -68.82 -9.69 -8.42
CA ARG A 96 -67.39 -10.04 -8.22
C ARG A 96 -66.48 -10.32 -9.43
N SER A 97 -65.33 -9.64 -9.31
CA SER A 97 -64.05 -9.82 -10.01
C SER A 97 -64.04 -9.58 -11.52
N ASP A 98 -63.95 -8.31 -11.93
CA ASP A 98 -62.83 -7.89 -12.77
C ASP A 98 -62.75 -6.36 -12.79
N ARG A 99 -61.84 -5.78 -12.00
CA ARG A 99 -61.39 -4.40 -12.27
C ARG A 99 -60.56 -4.49 -13.54
N GLY A 100 -61.23 -4.40 -14.68
CA GLY A 100 -60.63 -4.35 -16.00
C GLY A 100 -59.56 -3.26 -16.04
N LEU A 101 -58.31 -3.71 -16.02
CA LEU A 101 -57.13 -2.88 -16.12
C LEU A 101 -57.02 -2.33 -17.55
N SER A 102 -56.66 -1.05 -17.65
CA SER A 102 -56.88 -0.20 -18.81
C SER A 102 -56.08 -0.60 -20.08
N VAL A 103 -56.74 -0.46 -21.23
CA VAL A 103 -56.28 -0.57 -22.63
C VAL A 103 -55.00 0.23 -23.07
N PRO A 104 -54.53 1.34 -22.44
CA PRO A 104 -53.52 2.24 -23.04
C PRO A 104 -52.14 1.66 -23.34
N ALA A 105 -51.64 0.67 -22.61
CA ALA A 105 -50.26 0.18 -22.80
C ALA A 105 -50.06 -0.54 -24.15
N ARG A 106 -51.11 -1.22 -24.66
CA ARG A 106 -51.07 -1.94 -25.95
C ARG A 106 -51.02 -1.01 -27.17
N GLU A 107 -51.39 0.26 -27.02
CA GLU A 107 -51.43 1.22 -28.12
C GLU A 107 -50.11 1.98 -28.33
N LEU A 108 -49.16 1.88 -27.39
CA LEU A 108 -47.92 2.66 -27.36
C LEU A 108 -46.82 2.15 -28.31
N LEU A 109 -46.82 0.86 -28.67
CA LEU A 109 -45.87 0.25 -29.58
C LEU A 109 -46.60 -0.53 -30.68
N LYS A 110 -46.52 -0.06 -31.92
CA LYS A 110 -47.10 -0.72 -33.10
C LYS A 110 -45.99 -1.15 -34.05
N PHE A 111 -45.97 -2.43 -34.40
CA PHE A 111 -45.05 -3.00 -35.39
C PHE A 111 -45.78 -3.20 -36.72
N SER A 112 -45.10 -2.97 -37.84
CA SER A 112 -45.65 -3.22 -39.19
C SER A 112 -45.88 -4.70 -39.48
N THR A 113 -45.27 -5.58 -38.70
CA THR A 113 -45.40 -7.04 -38.76
C THR A 113 -45.64 -7.56 -37.34
N PRO A 114 -46.53 -8.55 -37.13
CA PRO A 114 -46.78 -9.14 -35.82
C PRO A 114 -45.48 -9.61 -35.15
N ARG A 115 -45.37 -9.43 -33.83
CA ARG A 115 -44.20 -9.86 -33.05
C ARG A 115 -44.61 -10.86 -32.00
N ASP A 116 -43.72 -11.81 -31.73
CA ASP A 116 -43.87 -12.69 -30.58
C ASP A 116 -43.86 -11.85 -29.29
N PRO A 117 -44.95 -11.90 -28.49
CA PRO A 117 -45.04 -11.15 -27.26
C PRO A 117 -43.94 -11.49 -26.25
N ALA A 118 -43.45 -12.75 -26.26
CA ALA A 118 -42.35 -13.18 -25.38
C ALA A 118 -40.99 -12.63 -25.82
N ALA A 119 -40.70 -12.61 -27.13
CA ALA A 119 -39.48 -12.02 -27.68
C ALA A 119 -39.39 -10.50 -27.43
N LEU A 120 -40.53 -9.79 -27.50
CA LEU A 120 -40.60 -8.36 -27.19
C LEU A 120 -40.35 -8.07 -25.69
N ALA A 121 -40.98 -8.85 -24.80
CA ALA A 121 -40.74 -8.73 -23.36
C ALA A 121 -39.28 -9.01 -22.99
N ALA A 122 -38.67 -10.04 -23.59
CA ALA A 122 -37.25 -10.35 -23.42
C ALA A 122 -36.35 -9.21 -23.94
N PHE A 123 -36.71 -8.58 -25.07
CA PHE A 123 -35.97 -7.44 -25.61
C PHE A 123 -36.00 -6.23 -24.70
N ILE A 124 -37.17 -5.89 -24.16
CA ILE A 124 -37.33 -4.79 -23.21
C ILE A 124 -36.57 -5.11 -21.92
N ALA A 125 -36.72 -6.31 -21.36
CA ALA A 125 -36.04 -6.73 -20.13
C ALA A 125 -34.50 -6.72 -20.25
N LEU A 126 -33.95 -7.28 -21.32
CA LEU A 126 -32.51 -7.52 -21.45
C LEU A 126 -31.76 -6.35 -22.07
N ARG A 127 -32.36 -5.61 -23.02
CA ARG A 127 -31.68 -4.53 -23.73
C ARG A 127 -32.09 -3.13 -23.29
N VAL A 128 -33.25 -2.98 -22.66
CA VAL A 128 -33.79 -1.66 -22.25
C VAL A 128 -33.83 -1.53 -20.72
N LEU A 129 -34.07 -2.62 -19.99
CA LEU A 129 -34.18 -2.58 -18.54
C LEU A 129 -32.84 -2.84 -17.81
N ASN A 130 -31.96 -3.77 -18.25
CA ASN A 130 -30.81 -4.24 -17.43
C ASN A 130 -29.48 -4.68 -18.13
N PRO A 131 -28.76 -3.88 -18.93
CA PRO A 131 -27.45 -4.27 -19.49
C PRO A 131 -26.27 -4.23 -18.49
N GLU A 132 -26.26 -3.33 -17.51
CA GLU A 132 -25.18 -3.24 -16.50
C GLU A 132 -25.32 -4.26 -15.36
N HIS A 133 -26.55 -4.67 -15.04
CA HIS A 133 -26.82 -5.65 -13.98
C HIS A 133 -26.38 -7.06 -14.37
N GLU A 134 -26.44 -7.44 -15.65
CA GLU A 134 -25.96 -8.76 -16.10
C GLU A 134 -24.44 -8.87 -15.97
N HIS A 135 -23.70 -7.85 -16.41
CA HIS A 135 -22.24 -7.83 -16.28
C HIS A 135 -21.79 -7.84 -14.81
N TRP A 136 -22.47 -7.07 -13.95
CA TRP A 136 -22.24 -7.11 -12.50
C TRP A 136 -22.51 -8.49 -11.90
N ARG A 137 -23.68 -9.10 -12.19
CA ARG A 137 -24.05 -10.43 -11.66
C ARG A 137 -23.08 -11.51 -12.11
N ARG A 138 -22.66 -11.51 -13.38
CA ARG A 138 -21.64 -12.44 -13.91
C ARG A 138 -20.29 -12.26 -13.20
N GLY A 139 -19.92 -11.02 -12.90
CA GLY A 139 -18.71 -10.72 -12.11
C GLY A 139 -18.79 -11.22 -10.67
N VAL A 140 -19.92 -10.99 -9.99
CA VAL A 140 -20.18 -11.48 -8.63
C VAL A 140 -20.21 -13.01 -8.56
N GLU A 141 -20.86 -13.67 -9.52
CA GLU A 141 -20.91 -15.13 -9.62
C GLU A 141 -19.51 -15.72 -9.86
N ALA A 142 -18.77 -15.16 -10.83
CA ALA A 142 -17.41 -15.60 -11.11
C ALA A 142 -16.46 -15.37 -9.93
N ALA A 143 -16.60 -14.24 -9.22
CA ALA A 143 -15.85 -13.94 -8.01
C ALA A 143 -16.17 -14.93 -6.88
N ALA A 144 -17.44 -15.28 -6.69
CA ALA A 144 -17.86 -16.24 -5.66
C ALA A 144 -17.29 -17.65 -5.91
N ILE A 145 -17.28 -18.10 -7.17
CA ILE A 145 -16.66 -19.39 -7.56
C ILE A 145 -15.14 -19.32 -7.31
N TYR A 146 -14.48 -18.27 -7.80
CA TYR A 146 -13.04 -18.08 -7.59
C TYR A 146 -12.66 -18.07 -6.10
N ALA A 147 -13.41 -17.34 -5.28
CA ALA A 147 -13.18 -17.26 -3.84
C ALA A 147 -13.35 -18.61 -3.14
N ARG A 148 -14.29 -19.45 -3.61
CA ARG A 148 -14.49 -20.81 -3.08
C ARG A 148 -13.32 -21.74 -3.44
N GLU A 149 -12.80 -21.64 -4.67
CA GLU A 149 -11.68 -22.47 -5.14
C GLU A 149 -10.33 -22.06 -4.52
N HIS A 150 -10.08 -20.75 -4.41
CA HIS A 150 -8.78 -20.21 -4.01
C HIS A 150 -8.73 -19.69 -2.57
N GLY A 151 -9.87 -19.61 -1.89
CA GLY A 151 -10.00 -19.07 -0.52
C GLY A 151 -9.81 -17.55 -0.41
N ASN A 152 -9.66 -16.83 -1.52
CA ASN A 152 -9.47 -15.38 -1.56
C ASN A 152 -9.82 -14.79 -2.94
N LEU A 153 -9.92 -13.47 -3.04
CA LEU A 153 -10.09 -12.72 -4.30
C LEU A 153 -8.78 -12.09 -4.83
N LYS A 154 -7.64 -12.80 -4.69
CA LYS A 154 -6.36 -12.41 -5.31
C LYS A 154 -6.31 -12.86 -6.78
N VAL A 155 -7.32 -12.47 -7.56
CA VAL A 155 -7.44 -12.83 -8.98
C VAL A 155 -6.32 -12.17 -9.79
N PRO A 156 -5.50 -12.92 -10.55
CA PRO A 156 -4.53 -12.36 -11.49
C PRO A 156 -5.22 -11.50 -12.54
N PHE A 157 -4.62 -10.37 -12.94
CA PHE A 157 -5.23 -9.42 -13.89
C PHE A 157 -5.63 -10.09 -15.23
N THR A 158 -4.83 -11.05 -15.69
CA THR A 158 -5.05 -11.78 -16.94
C THR A 158 -6.02 -12.96 -16.82
N PHE A 159 -6.50 -13.27 -15.62
CA PHE A 159 -7.38 -14.41 -15.39
C PHE A 159 -8.71 -14.22 -16.13
N ARG A 160 -9.04 -15.25 -16.93
CA ARG A 160 -10.32 -15.41 -17.62
C ARG A 160 -10.92 -16.73 -17.20
N VAL A 161 -12.23 -16.75 -17.04
CA VAL A 161 -12.97 -17.98 -16.78
C VAL A 161 -12.75 -18.96 -17.94
N PRO A 162 -12.28 -20.20 -17.68
CA PRO A 162 -12.02 -21.19 -18.73
C PRO A 162 -13.27 -21.50 -19.57
N ALA A 163 -13.07 -21.76 -20.87
CA ALA A 163 -14.14 -22.27 -21.73
C ALA A 163 -14.52 -23.70 -21.32
N VAL A 164 -15.77 -24.12 -21.57
CA VAL A 164 -16.28 -25.44 -21.16
C VAL A 164 -15.39 -26.59 -21.64
N ASP A 165 -14.80 -26.46 -22.84
CA ASP A 165 -13.95 -27.48 -23.46
C ASP A 165 -12.52 -27.53 -22.88
N ASP A 166 -12.09 -26.47 -22.18
CA ASP A 166 -10.74 -26.32 -21.63
C ASP A 166 -10.68 -26.57 -20.10
N GLN A 167 -11.79 -26.99 -19.49
CA GLN A 167 -11.88 -27.20 -18.04
C GLN A 167 -11.25 -28.54 -17.63
N ALA A 168 -10.34 -28.50 -16.66
CA ALA A 168 -9.70 -29.68 -16.10
C ALA A 168 -10.68 -30.55 -15.31
N ALA A 169 -10.59 -31.88 -15.45
CA ALA A 169 -11.53 -32.87 -14.89
C ALA A 169 -11.52 -33.03 -13.34
N GLY A 170 -10.98 -32.06 -12.59
CA GLY A 170 -10.72 -32.17 -11.16
C GLY A 170 -11.43 -31.15 -10.25
N GLY A 171 -12.31 -30.30 -10.78
CA GLY A 171 -13.03 -29.26 -10.03
C GLY A 171 -14.51 -29.13 -10.43
N GLU A 172 -15.29 -28.34 -9.68
CA GLU A 172 -16.66 -27.97 -10.06
C GLU A 172 -16.59 -27.15 -11.37
N PRO A 173 -17.23 -27.59 -12.46
CA PRO A 173 -17.06 -26.94 -13.75
C PRO A 173 -17.65 -25.53 -13.74
N TRP A 174 -16.94 -24.58 -14.35
CA TRP A 174 -17.41 -23.21 -14.50
C TRP A 174 -18.65 -23.16 -15.41
N PRO A 175 -19.70 -22.42 -15.03
CA PRO A 175 -20.89 -22.25 -15.84
C PRO A 175 -20.57 -21.75 -17.26
N ALA A 176 -21.22 -22.31 -18.28
CA ALA A 176 -21.04 -21.90 -19.67
C ALA A 176 -21.34 -20.40 -19.90
N THR A 177 -22.24 -19.82 -19.09
CA THR A 177 -22.57 -18.39 -19.09
C THR A 177 -21.40 -17.50 -18.67
N LEU A 178 -20.40 -18.05 -17.96
CA LEU A 178 -19.21 -17.32 -17.52
C LEU A 178 -18.00 -17.55 -18.43
N ALA A 179 -18.07 -18.46 -19.39
CA ALA A 179 -16.94 -18.78 -20.29
C ALA A 179 -16.32 -17.52 -20.92
N GLY A 180 -14.99 -17.38 -20.76
CA GLY A 180 -14.21 -16.25 -21.27
C GLY A 180 -14.38 -14.93 -20.52
N PHE A 181 -15.18 -14.89 -19.45
CA PHE A 181 -15.40 -13.69 -18.65
C PHE A 181 -14.08 -13.19 -18.04
N PRO A 182 -13.72 -11.90 -18.22
CA PRO A 182 -12.44 -11.35 -17.78
C PRO A 182 -12.46 -10.98 -16.30
N LEU A 183 -12.60 -11.97 -15.41
CA LEU A 183 -12.71 -11.74 -13.96
C LEU A 183 -11.51 -10.95 -13.40
N GLY A 184 -10.29 -11.20 -13.87
CA GLY A 184 -9.10 -10.46 -13.44
C GLY A 184 -9.19 -8.95 -13.70
N GLN A 185 -9.66 -8.58 -14.91
CA GLN A 185 -9.88 -7.18 -15.28
C GLN A 185 -11.08 -6.59 -14.52
N TRP A 186 -12.17 -7.35 -14.38
CA TRP A 186 -13.36 -6.93 -13.64
C TRP A 186 -13.04 -6.60 -12.17
N ILE A 187 -12.26 -7.43 -11.48
CA ILE A 187 -11.78 -7.17 -10.11
C ILE A 187 -10.90 -5.91 -10.06
N ALA A 188 -10.01 -5.73 -11.05
CA ALA A 188 -9.15 -4.55 -11.12
C ALA A 188 -9.95 -3.25 -11.35
N ASP A 189 -10.96 -3.29 -12.21
CA ASP A 189 -11.82 -2.14 -12.48
C ASP A 189 -12.66 -1.79 -11.24
N ASN A 190 -13.17 -2.79 -10.51
CA ASN A 190 -13.85 -2.57 -9.23
C ASN A 190 -12.94 -1.89 -8.19
N ARG A 191 -11.67 -2.32 -8.05
CA ARG A 191 -10.70 -1.62 -7.19
C ARG A 191 -10.52 -0.15 -7.59
N ARG A 192 -10.51 0.15 -8.90
CA ARG A 192 -10.39 1.52 -9.41
C ARG A 192 -11.64 2.36 -9.15
N PHE A 193 -12.84 1.78 -9.25
CA PHE A 193 -14.09 2.49 -8.92
C PHE A 193 -14.16 2.78 -7.43
N TYR A 194 -13.81 1.80 -6.58
CA TYR A 194 -13.74 1.98 -5.14
C TYR A 194 -12.74 3.08 -4.74
N ALA A 195 -11.52 3.03 -5.26
CA ALA A 195 -10.48 4.02 -4.96
C ALA A 195 -10.83 5.45 -5.40
N ARG A 196 -11.73 5.61 -6.38
CA ARG A 196 -12.23 6.92 -6.83
C ARG A 196 -13.46 7.42 -6.04
N GLY A 197 -14.05 6.57 -5.20
CA GLY A 197 -15.31 6.87 -4.51
C GLY A 197 -16.54 6.80 -5.43
N ASP A 198 -16.42 6.22 -6.62
CA ASP A 198 -17.49 6.14 -7.63
C ASP A 198 -18.35 4.86 -7.48
N MET A 199 -18.10 4.03 -6.45
CA MET A 199 -18.79 2.76 -6.25
C MET A 199 -19.95 2.88 -5.26
N ASP A 200 -21.10 2.34 -5.65
CA ASP A 200 -22.30 2.25 -4.81
C ASP A 200 -22.07 1.36 -3.56
N THR A 201 -22.67 1.74 -2.43
CA THR A 201 -22.48 1.06 -1.14
C THR A 201 -22.95 -0.39 -1.14
N ASP A 202 -24.00 -0.73 -1.89
CA ASP A 202 -24.50 -2.11 -1.97
C ASP A 202 -23.52 -2.99 -2.75
N ARG A 203 -22.85 -2.42 -3.76
CA ARG A 203 -21.80 -3.10 -4.53
C ARG A 203 -20.55 -3.36 -3.68
N ILE A 204 -20.17 -2.39 -2.85
CA ILE A 204 -19.08 -2.53 -1.88
C ILE A 204 -19.40 -3.68 -0.93
N ALA A 205 -20.57 -3.64 -0.28
CA ALA A 205 -20.99 -4.66 0.69
C ALA A 205 -21.07 -6.07 0.07
N GLN A 206 -21.54 -6.19 -1.18
CA GLN A 206 -21.57 -7.47 -1.90
C GLN A 206 -20.17 -8.05 -2.12
N LEU A 207 -19.22 -7.23 -2.55
CA LEU A 207 -17.84 -7.66 -2.80
C LEU A 207 -17.09 -7.95 -1.49
N GLU A 208 -17.31 -7.16 -0.44
CA GLU A 208 -16.75 -7.41 0.90
C GLU A 208 -17.21 -8.75 1.46
N LYS A 209 -18.49 -9.11 1.28
CA LYS A 209 -19.02 -10.42 1.68
C LYS A 209 -18.30 -11.59 0.98
N LEU A 210 -17.75 -11.36 -0.22
CA LEU A 210 -16.96 -12.33 -0.97
C LEU A 210 -15.45 -12.28 -0.62
N GLY A 211 -15.04 -11.45 0.34
CA GLY A 211 -13.63 -11.30 0.74
C GLY A 211 -12.81 -10.41 -0.20
N MET A 212 -13.42 -9.37 -0.77
CA MET A 212 -12.74 -8.43 -1.67
C MET A 212 -11.62 -7.69 -0.95
N ILE A 213 -10.40 -7.81 -1.50
CA ILE A 213 -9.24 -7.03 -1.07
C ILE A 213 -9.16 -5.79 -1.98
N TRP A 214 -9.54 -4.63 -1.44
CA TRP A 214 -9.51 -3.36 -2.16
C TRP A 214 -8.08 -2.87 -2.40
N SER A 215 -7.21 -3.04 -1.41
CA SER A 215 -5.83 -2.59 -1.43
C SER A 215 -4.93 -3.62 -0.74
N HIS A 216 -4.04 -4.23 -1.51
CA HIS A 216 -3.03 -5.16 -0.94
C HIS A 216 -2.06 -4.44 -0.01
N TYR A 217 -1.87 -3.13 -0.20
CA TYR A 217 -1.02 -2.32 0.66
C TYR A 217 -1.65 -2.08 2.03
N ASP A 218 -2.97 -1.92 2.11
CA ASP A 218 -3.67 -1.76 3.38
C ASP A 218 -3.69 -3.08 4.15
N VAL A 219 -3.98 -4.20 3.48
CA VAL A 219 -3.87 -5.52 4.13
C VAL A 219 -2.45 -5.78 4.64
N ALA A 220 -1.42 -5.54 3.83
CA ALA A 220 -0.03 -5.72 4.26
C ALA A 220 0.37 -4.78 5.40
N TRP A 221 -0.22 -3.58 5.44
CA TRP A 221 -0.04 -2.63 6.53
C TRP A 221 -0.70 -3.12 7.82
N GLU A 222 -1.95 -3.56 7.77
CA GLU A 222 -2.68 -4.10 8.93
C GLU A 222 -2.01 -5.36 9.50
N GLU A 223 -1.56 -6.27 8.64
CA GLU A 223 -0.75 -7.43 9.07
C GLU A 223 0.55 -7.00 9.76
N GLY A 224 1.23 -5.99 9.21
CA GLY A 224 2.45 -5.44 9.79
C GLY A 224 2.22 -4.72 11.11
N LEU A 225 1.11 -3.98 11.22
CA LEU A 225 0.69 -3.29 12.44
C LEU A 225 0.30 -4.29 13.52
N ALA A 226 -0.43 -5.36 13.18
CA ALA A 226 -0.75 -6.44 14.10
C ALA A 226 0.53 -7.14 14.62
N ALA A 227 1.47 -7.43 13.72
CA ALA A 227 2.77 -7.99 14.10
C ALA A 227 3.58 -7.02 14.98
N ALA A 228 3.52 -5.72 14.70
CA ALA A 228 4.17 -4.69 15.50
C ALA A 228 3.56 -4.59 16.91
N ARG A 229 2.22 -4.62 17.04
CA ARG A 229 1.53 -4.65 18.33
C ARG A 229 1.91 -5.89 19.14
N GLY A 230 1.87 -7.07 18.51
CA GLY A 230 2.27 -8.32 19.17
C GLY A 230 3.73 -8.31 19.62
N TRP A 231 4.63 -7.82 18.76
CA TRP A 231 6.04 -7.61 19.13
C TRP A 231 6.17 -6.64 20.31
N ALA A 232 5.45 -5.51 20.30
CA ALA A 232 5.50 -4.54 21.39
C ALA A 232 4.98 -5.12 22.72
N THR A 233 3.97 -5.98 22.69
CA THR A 233 3.48 -6.68 23.90
C THR A 233 4.55 -7.57 24.52
N GLU A 234 5.34 -8.28 23.71
CA GLU A 234 6.37 -9.20 24.22
C GLU A 234 7.71 -8.50 24.54
N ALA A 235 8.13 -7.55 23.69
CA ALA A 235 9.42 -6.89 23.79
C ALA A 235 9.38 -5.55 24.55
N GLY A 236 8.19 -4.99 24.77
CA GLY A 236 7.95 -3.69 25.40
C GLY A 236 8.14 -2.46 24.50
N HIS A 237 8.60 -2.65 23.25
CA HIS A 237 8.96 -1.55 22.35
C HIS A 237 8.86 -1.95 20.87
N LEU A 238 8.88 -0.98 19.96
CA LEU A 238 8.98 -1.19 18.51
C LEU A 238 10.42 -1.16 17.96
N MET A 239 11.44 -1.25 18.82
CA MET A 239 12.86 -1.25 18.39
C MET A 239 13.34 -2.62 17.85
N ALA A 240 12.52 -3.37 17.13
CA ALA A 240 12.88 -4.69 16.62
C ALA A 240 14.15 -4.68 15.72
N PRO A 241 15.07 -5.66 15.85
CA PRO A 241 16.13 -5.90 14.86
C PRO A 241 15.57 -6.08 13.45
N VAL A 242 16.34 -5.78 12.41
CA VAL A 242 15.85 -5.83 11.01
C VAL A 242 15.41 -7.24 10.60
N ASN A 243 16.07 -8.28 11.13
CA ASN A 243 15.76 -9.68 10.92
C ASN A 243 14.73 -10.25 11.91
N ALA A 244 14.15 -9.43 12.79
CA ALA A 244 13.14 -9.87 13.74
C ALA A 244 11.87 -10.30 13.01
N THR A 245 11.28 -11.38 13.50
CA THR A 245 9.99 -11.90 13.02
C THR A 245 9.04 -12.03 14.20
N TYR A 246 7.75 -11.86 13.95
CA TYR A 246 6.68 -12.10 14.90
C TYR A 246 5.64 -13.01 14.24
N GLN A 247 5.45 -14.21 14.79
CA GLN A 247 4.58 -15.25 14.22
C GLN A 247 4.81 -15.48 12.70
N GLY A 248 6.08 -15.47 12.27
CA GLY A 248 6.47 -15.65 10.87
C GLY A 248 6.40 -14.37 10.01
N TYR A 249 5.79 -13.29 10.49
CA TYR A 249 5.78 -12.00 9.81
C TYR A 249 7.11 -11.24 10.06
N PRO A 250 7.77 -10.68 9.02
CA PRO A 250 9.05 -9.98 9.16
C PRO A 250 8.91 -8.55 9.75
N VAL A 251 8.50 -8.47 11.02
CA VAL A 251 8.20 -7.21 11.74
C VAL A 251 9.37 -6.22 11.72
N GLY A 252 10.62 -6.72 11.79
CA GLY A 252 11.82 -5.89 11.71
C GLY A 252 11.96 -5.12 10.40
N THR A 253 11.61 -5.78 9.28
CA THR A 253 11.64 -5.17 7.95
C THR A 253 10.47 -4.20 7.77
N PHE A 254 9.28 -4.56 8.26
CA PHE A 254 8.13 -3.65 8.29
C PHE A 254 8.45 -2.34 9.02
N LEU A 255 8.96 -2.41 10.25
CA LEU A 255 9.32 -1.23 11.05
C LEU A 255 10.45 -0.41 10.41
N LYS A 256 11.44 -1.06 9.79
CA LYS A 256 12.48 -0.37 9.00
C LYS A 256 11.87 0.43 7.85
N ASN A 257 10.94 -0.17 7.09
CA ASN A 257 10.30 0.47 5.96
C ASN A 257 9.36 1.60 6.40
N ALA A 258 8.60 1.40 7.48
CA ALA A 258 7.76 2.43 8.08
C ALA A 258 8.58 3.65 8.52
N ARG A 259 9.75 3.45 9.16
CA ARG A 259 10.65 4.55 9.55
C ARG A 259 11.17 5.31 8.34
N ALA A 260 11.52 4.60 7.27
CA ALA A 260 11.97 5.23 6.03
C ALA A 260 10.86 6.07 5.38
N ALA A 261 9.62 5.55 5.36
CA ALA A 261 8.45 6.27 4.87
C ALA A 261 8.11 7.51 5.72
N ALA A 262 8.20 7.40 7.05
CA ALA A 262 7.99 8.51 7.97
C ALA A 262 9.05 9.61 7.83
N ARG A 263 10.33 9.24 7.66
CA ARG A 263 11.40 10.20 7.39
C ARG A 263 11.21 10.90 6.04
N ARG A 264 10.73 10.18 5.02
CA ARG A 264 10.39 10.76 3.72
C ARG A 264 9.25 11.77 3.85
N ALA A 265 8.20 11.45 4.61
CA ALA A 265 7.10 12.37 4.87
C ALA A 265 7.60 13.70 5.48
N ALA A 266 8.43 13.64 6.53
CA ALA A 266 9.02 14.83 7.16
C ALA A 266 9.90 15.66 6.21
N VAL A 267 10.65 15.01 5.31
CA VAL A 267 11.47 15.71 4.29
C VAL A 267 10.58 16.39 3.25
N ASN A 268 9.51 15.74 2.81
CA ASN A 268 8.58 16.31 1.83
C ASN A 268 7.88 17.54 2.39
N GLU A 269 7.43 17.47 3.65
CA GLU A 269 6.83 18.60 4.37
C GLU A 269 7.80 19.78 4.48
N GLN A 270 9.05 19.53 4.89
CA GLN A 270 10.07 20.58 5.03
C GLN A 270 10.40 21.28 3.70
N ARG A 271 10.34 20.55 2.58
CA ARG A 271 10.61 21.10 1.25
C ARG A 271 9.44 21.88 0.68
N ARG A 272 8.25 21.85 1.31
CA ARG A 272 6.97 22.34 0.74
C ARG A 272 6.77 21.89 -0.70
N ALA A 273 7.29 20.70 -1.02
CA ALA A 273 7.22 20.20 -2.38
C ALA A 273 5.81 19.68 -2.62
N GLU A 274 5.14 20.18 -3.66
CA GLU A 274 3.93 19.57 -4.22
C GLU A 274 4.25 18.22 -4.92
N GLU A 275 5.49 17.74 -4.84
CA GLU A 275 5.90 16.46 -5.39
C GLU A 275 5.23 15.29 -4.65
N SER A 276 4.99 14.24 -5.44
CA SER A 276 4.25 13.02 -5.09
C SER A 276 4.50 12.53 -3.65
N SER A 277 3.40 12.33 -2.91
CA SER A 277 3.36 11.59 -1.63
C SER A 277 3.70 10.10 -1.77
N ALA A 278 4.09 9.65 -2.96
CA ALA A 278 4.42 8.25 -3.23
C ALA A 278 5.49 7.72 -2.26
N GLY A 279 5.08 6.75 -1.45
CA GLY A 279 5.95 6.09 -0.47
C GLY A 279 6.24 6.92 0.78
N ALA A 280 5.62 8.09 0.97
CA ALA A 280 5.55 8.74 2.28
C ALA A 280 4.54 8.01 3.17
N LEU A 281 4.80 7.99 4.48
CA LEU A 281 3.83 7.46 5.44
C LEU A 281 2.69 8.48 5.60
N SER A 282 1.44 8.01 5.57
CA SER A 282 0.31 8.88 5.91
C SER A 282 0.28 9.19 7.41
N ASP A 283 -0.37 10.30 7.77
CA ASP A 283 -0.50 10.73 9.17
C ASP A 283 -1.25 9.69 10.01
N GLU A 284 -2.33 9.12 9.49
CA GLU A 284 -3.09 8.04 10.15
C GLU A 284 -2.19 6.83 10.47
N ARG A 285 -1.38 6.38 9.50
CA ARG A 285 -0.46 5.25 9.69
C ARG A 285 0.67 5.57 10.66
N ARG A 286 1.07 6.85 10.74
CA ARG A 286 2.02 7.31 11.74
C ARG A 286 1.39 7.23 13.13
N GLU A 287 0.21 7.80 13.31
CA GLU A 287 -0.54 7.79 14.58
C GLU A 287 -0.74 6.37 15.09
N GLN A 288 -1.13 5.43 14.22
CA GLN A 288 -1.27 4.01 14.58
C GLN A 288 0.00 3.37 15.18
N LEU A 289 1.20 3.80 14.76
CA LEU A 289 2.47 3.33 15.32
C LEU A 289 2.89 4.14 16.55
N ASP A 290 2.60 5.44 16.58
CA ASP A 290 2.84 6.30 17.74
C ASP A 290 2.00 5.84 18.95
N ASP A 291 0.77 5.35 18.73
CA ASP A 291 -0.09 4.74 19.75
C ASP A 291 0.51 3.47 20.38
N VAL A 292 1.35 2.75 19.64
CA VAL A 292 2.01 1.53 20.12
C VAL A 292 3.30 1.87 20.87
N ASP A 293 4.13 2.74 20.30
CA ASP A 293 5.38 3.19 20.89
C ASP A 293 5.75 4.55 20.29
N PRO A 294 5.57 5.67 21.01
CA PRO A 294 5.94 7.01 20.50
C PRO A 294 7.43 7.13 20.12
N GLY A 295 8.28 6.26 20.68
CA GLY A 295 9.69 6.17 20.37
C GLY A 295 10.02 5.36 19.11
N TRP A 296 9.03 4.88 18.35
CA TRP A 296 9.23 3.92 17.26
C TRP A 296 10.12 4.45 16.12
N CYS A 297 10.12 5.78 15.87
CA CYS A 297 10.90 6.44 14.82
C CYS A 297 11.84 7.52 15.37
N PRO A 298 12.95 7.16 16.04
CA PRO A 298 13.87 8.12 16.63
C PRO A 298 14.67 8.90 15.57
N SER A 299 15.13 10.09 15.93
CA SER A 299 16.04 10.92 15.12
C SER A 299 17.50 10.44 15.18
N TRP A 300 17.84 9.62 16.18
CA TRP A 300 19.14 8.97 16.39
C TRP A 300 19.12 7.49 15.98
N PRO A 301 20.22 6.72 16.11
CA PRO A 301 20.26 5.31 15.74
C PRO A 301 19.23 4.46 16.51
N VAL A 302 18.53 3.58 15.81
CA VAL A 302 17.53 2.64 16.38
C VAL A 302 18.15 1.77 17.48
N MET A 303 19.41 1.38 17.33
CA MET A 303 20.13 0.62 18.35
C MET A 303 20.28 1.39 19.67
N TRP A 304 20.52 2.71 19.59
CA TRP A 304 20.61 3.54 20.79
C TRP A 304 19.27 3.57 21.51
N GLN A 305 18.17 3.78 20.76
CA GLN A 305 16.81 3.79 21.32
C GLN A 305 16.43 2.44 21.95
N ARG A 306 16.84 1.33 21.32
CA ARG A 306 16.65 -0.01 21.86
C ARG A 306 17.33 -0.16 23.21
N CYS A 307 18.63 0.10 23.29
CA CYS A 307 19.37 -0.06 24.55
C CYS A 307 18.85 0.87 25.64
N PHE A 308 18.51 2.11 25.31
CA PHE A 308 17.85 3.04 26.24
C PHE A 308 16.58 2.43 26.83
N HIS A 309 15.70 1.90 25.98
CA HIS A 309 14.45 1.30 26.43
C HIS A 309 14.69 0.02 27.26
N LEU A 310 15.66 -0.81 26.88
CA LEU A 310 15.98 -2.04 27.61
C LEU A 310 16.60 -1.75 28.99
N VAL A 311 17.40 -0.70 29.12
CA VAL A 311 17.90 -0.23 30.43
C VAL A 311 16.73 0.30 31.26
N ARG A 312 15.87 1.14 30.69
CA ARG A 312 14.68 1.66 31.39
C ARG A 312 13.81 0.51 31.94
N LEU A 313 13.47 -0.47 31.11
CA LEU A 313 12.70 -1.63 31.55
C LEU A 313 13.44 -2.43 32.63
N HIS A 314 14.76 -2.60 32.53
CA HIS A 314 15.54 -3.29 33.57
C HIS A 314 15.47 -2.56 34.92
N LEU A 315 15.52 -1.22 34.92
CA LEU A 315 15.39 -0.41 36.12
C LEU A 315 13.95 -0.46 36.69
N GLU A 316 12.95 -0.44 35.81
CA GLU A 316 11.53 -0.59 36.20
C GLU A 316 11.23 -1.97 36.81
N ASP A 317 11.91 -3.02 36.33
CA ASP A 317 11.88 -4.37 36.91
C ASP A 317 12.63 -4.47 38.26
N GLY A 318 13.16 -3.35 38.78
CA GLY A 318 13.88 -3.26 40.06
C GLY A 318 15.38 -3.57 39.98
N GLY A 319 15.93 -3.63 38.77
CA GLY A 319 17.37 -3.81 38.54
C GLY A 319 18.20 -2.56 38.85
N GLU A 320 19.49 -2.76 39.11
CA GLU A 320 20.45 -1.67 39.25
C GLU A 320 21.03 -1.25 37.89
N LEU A 321 21.55 -0.02 37.79
CA LEU A 321 22.18 0.46 36.56
C LEU A 321 23.39 -0.43 36.18
N PRO A 322 23.41 -1.07 35.00
CA PRO A 322 24.49 -1.99 34.65
C PRO A 322 25.77 -1.20 34.31
N MET A 323 26.71 -1.14 35.24
CA MET A 323 27.96 -0.36 35.07
C MET A 323 29.10 -1.15 34.40
N GLY A 324 28.99 -2.47 34.35
CA GLY A 324 30.02 -3.37 33.80
C GLY A 324 29.56 -4.08 32.52
N PRO A 325 30.42 -4.24 31.49
CA PRO A 325 30.10 -5.08 30.33
C PRO A 325 29.71 -6.51 30.73
N GLY A 326 28.67 -7.06 30.10
CA GLY A 326 28.18 -8.42 30.33
C GLY A 326 27.40 -8.61 31.64
N THR A 327 27.21 -7.57 32.45
CA THR A 327 26.42 -7.64 33.70
C THR A 327 24.95 -7.95 33.42
N VAL A 328 24.37 -7.28 32.44
CA VAL A 328 22.98 -7.46 32.02
C VAL A 328 22.92 -7.56 30.51
N VAL A 329 22.41 -8.70 30.02
CA VAL A 329 22.13 -8.93 28.61
C VAL A 329 20.63 -9.14 28.45
N ARG A 330 19.97 -8.28 27.68
CA ARG A 330 18.51 -8.34 27.46
C ARG A 330 18.24 -8.24 25.96
N GLN A 331 17.42 -9.14 25.43
CA GLN A 331 17.12 -9.23 23.99
C GLN A 331 18.38 -9.24 23.08
N GLY A 332 19.47 -9.85 23.55
CA GLY A 332 20.74 -9.95 22.81
C GLY A 332 21.66 -8.72 22.92
N GLU A 333 21.25 -7.67 23.63
CA GLU A 333 22.04 -6.45 23.81
C GLU A 333 22.76 -6.45 25.17
N ASP A 334 24.06 -6.16 25.18
CA ASP A 334 24.87 -5.97 26.39
C ASP A 334 24.67 -4.55 26.93
N LEU A 335 23.78 -4.42 27.91
CA LEU A 335 23.35 -3.13 28.43
C LEU A 335 24.48 -2.42 29.19
N GLY A 336 25.33 -3.17 29.91
CA GLY A 336 26.42 -2.57 30.65
C GLY A 336 27.54 -2.05 29.75
N ARG A 337 27.79 -2.71 28.61
CA ARG A 337 28.64 -2.15 27.55
C ARG A 337 28.05 -0.87 26.97
N TRP A 338 26.74 -0.83 26.75
CA TRP A 338 26.06 0.35 26.21
C TRP A 338 26.11 1.52 27.19
N VAL A 339 25.81 1.31 28.48
CA VAL A 339 25.91 2.34 29.55
C VAL A 339 27.32 2.90 29.59
N ARG A 340 28.34 2.03 29.63
CA ARG A 340 29.74 2.47 29.62
C ARG A 340 30.08 3.31 28.38
N ALA A 341 29.55 2.94 27.20
CA ALA A 341 29.74 3.72 25.99
C ALA A 341 29.08 5.10 26.07
N GLN A 342 27.90 5.23 26.70
CA GLN A 342 27.25 6.52 26.93
C GLN A 342 28.09 7.40 27.87
N ARG A 343 28.56 6.85 29.00
CA ARG A 343 29.39 7.57 29.98
C ARG A 343 30.70 8.10 29.36
N LEU A 344 31.39 7.26 28.58
CA LEU A 344 32.66 7.61 27.94
C LEU A 344 32.50 8.53 26.71
N GLY A 345 31.38 8.41 26.02
CA GLY A 345 31.05 9.18 24.80
C GLY A 345 30.10 10.35 25.05
N TRP A 346 30.01 10.84 26.29
CA TRP A 346 28.98 11.80 26.71
C TRP A 346 28.91 13.05 25.82
N ASP A 347 30.07 13.59 25.43
CA ASP A 347 30.18 14.79 24.60
C ASP A 347 29.74 14.58 23.14
N GLN A 348 29.54 13.33 22.71
CA GLN A 348 29.03 12.97 21.38
C GLN A 348 27.50 12.79 21.36
N LEU A 349 26.86 12.80 22.52
CA LEU A 349 25.42 12.70 22.64
C LEU A 349 24.76 14.05 22.35
N THR A 350 23.60 14.01 21.71
CA THR A 350 22.76 15.21 21.59
C THR A 350 22.26 15.66 22.96
N THR A 351 21.86 16.93 23.11
CA THR A 351 21.32 17.47 24.37
C THR A 351 20.14 16.64 24.90
N VAL A 352 19.26 16.17 24.01
CA VAL A 352 18.13 15.31 24.38
C VAL A 352 18.60 13.95 24.88
N GLN A 353 19.62 13.36 24.25
CA GLN A 353 20.18 12.08 24.71
C GLN A 353 20.89 12.21 26.06
N GLN A 354 21.62 13.29 26.31
CA GLN A 354 22.21 13.57 27.62
C GLN A 354 21.14 13.69 28.70
N TRP A 355 20.09 14.48 28.43
CA TRP A 355 18.95 14.64 29.33
C TRP A 355 18.25 13.30 29.61
N LEU A 356 18.00 12.47 28.59
CA LEU A 356 17.40 11.15 28.76
C LEU A 356 18.27 10.22 29.61
N CYS A 357 19.58 10.17 29.32
CA CYS A 357 20.53 9.37 30.08
C CYS A 357 20.57 9.78 31.56
N GLU A 358 20.69 11.08 31.83
CA GLU A 358 20.81 11.61 33.18
C GLU A 358 19.48 11.52 33.95
N GLN A 359 18.41 12.05 33.38
CA GLN A 359 17.14 12.24 34.10
C GLN A 359 16.26 10.99 34.13
N VAL A 360 16.33 10.14 33.10
CA VAL A 360 15.49 8.93 33.02
C VAL A 360 16.24 7.69 33.51
N LEU A 361 17.53 7.57 33.20
CA LEU A 361 18.31 6.35 33.54
C LEU A 361 19.31 6.54 34.68
N GLY A 362 19.57 7.76 35.15
CA GLY A 362 20.60 8.02 36.16
C GLY A 362 22.03 7.77 35.67
N ILE A 363 22.29 7.88 34.37
CA ILE A 363 23.62 7.73 33.79
C ILE A 363 24.33 9.09 33.84
N GLU A 364 25.47 9.13 34.52
CA GLU A 364 26.34 10.32 34.60
C GLU A 364 27.57 10.19 33.70
N PRO A 365 28.11 11.31 33.17
CA PRO A 365 29.35 11.30 32.39
C PRO A 365 30.50 10.63 33.16
N ALA A 366 31.39 9.97 32.42
CA ALA A 366 32.59 9.40 33.03
C ALA A 366 33.49 10.50 33.58
N SER A 367 34.00 10.29 34.80
CA SER A 367 35.03 11.15 35.38
C SER A 367 36.34 11.07 34.60
N GLU A 368 37.21 12.07 34.75
CA GLU A 368 38.52 12.10 34.06
C GLU A 368 39.38 10.86 34.38
N HIS A 369 39.23 10.27 35.56
CA HIS A 369 39.94 9.04 35.94
C HIS A 369 39.40 7.77 35.28
N GLU A 370 38.11 7.76 34.89
CA GLU A 370 37.48 6.64 34.20
C GLU A 370 37.69 6.68 32.68
N LYS A 371 37.95 7.88 32.13
CA LYS A 371 38.21 8.06 30.70
C LYS A 371 39.52 7.37 30.32
N PRO A 372 39.56 6.56 29.25
CA PRO A 372 40.80 6.01 28.73
C PRO A 372 41.78 7.15 28.40
N ARG A 373 43.06 6.97 28.73
CA ARG A 373 44.10 7.94 28.36
C ARG A 373 43.99 8.23 26.85
N PRO A 374 43.97 9.51 26.44
CA PRO A 374 43.83 9.86 25.03
C PRO A 374 44.92 9.18 24.23
N ARG A 375 44.55 8.65 23.06
CA ARG A 375 45.52 8.06 22.14
C ARG A 375 46.49 9.15 21.71
N ARG A 376 47.78 8.97 22.06
CA ARG A 376 48.85 9.88 21.62
C ARG A 376 48.82 10.03 20.10
N SER A 377 48.91 11.27 19.64
CA SER A 377 48.88 11.56 18.21
C SER A 377 50.11 10.96 17.51
N GLN A 378 50.05 10.81 16.18
CA GLN A 378 51.23 10.40 15.42
C GLN A 378 52.35 11.43 15.50
N ALA A 379 52.01 12.71 15.68
CA ALA A 379 52.98 13.79 15.88
C ALA A 379 53.71 13.63 17.23
N ASP A 380 52.97 13.38 18.32
CA ASP A 380 53.56 13.16 19.65
C ASP A 380 54.47 11.94 19.66
N LYS A 381 54.02 10.83 19.05
CA LYS A 381 54.83 9.62 18.90
C LYS A 381 56.11 9.89 18.12
N TRP A 382 56.02 10.67 17.03
CA TRP A 382 57.19 11.04 16.24
C TRP A 382 58.14 11.92 17.05
N ALA A 383 57.63 12.93 17.76
CA ALA A 383 58.42 13.83 18.60
C ALA A 383 59.17 13.08 19.71
N MET A 384 58.52 12.11 20.36
CA MET A 384 59.15 11.25 21.36
C MET A 384 60.28 10.40 20.77
N HIS A 385 60.06 9.79 19.60
CA HIS A 385 61.11 9.02 18.93
C HIS A 385 62.25 9.92 18.43
N TYR A 386 61.95 11.14 18.01
CA TYR A 386 62.96 12.14 17.65
C TYR A 386 63.76 12.60 18.88
N GLN A 387 63.13 12.81 20.03
CA GLN A 387 63.82 13.09 21.29
C GLN A 387 64.77 11.94 21.67
N ALA A 388 64.31 10.69 21.56
CA ALA A 388 65.17 9.52 21.77
C ALA A 388 66.34 9.45 20.78
N ALA A 389 66.09 9.80 19.51
CA ALA A 389 67.14 9.89 18.48
C ALA A 389 68.17 10.99 18.80
N ARG A 390 67.70 12.14 19.29
CA ARG A 390 68.56 13.26 19.72
C ARG A 390 69.41 12.89 20.93
N GLN A 391 68.82 12.26 21.94
CA GLN A 391 69.54 11.75 23.11
C GLN A 391 70.63 10.73 22.72
N PHE A 392 70.31 9.80 21.82
CA PHE A 392 71.30 8.86 21.29
C PHE A 392 72.42 9.58 20.53
N TYR A 393 72.07 10.58 19.71
CA TYR A 393 73.04 11.37 18.95
C TYR A 393 73.96 12.19 19.87
N GLU A 394 73.41 12.84 20.91
CA GLU A 394 74.19 13.58 21.90
C GLU A 394 75.19 12.68 22.65
N ARG A 395 74.82 11.41 22.90
CA ARG A 395 75.68 10.42 23.57
C ARG A 395 76.75 9.81 22.64
N GLU A 396 76.38 9.43 21.42
CA GLU A 396 77.22 8.62 20.53
C GLU A 396 77.84 9.43 19.37
N GLY A 397 77.41 10.67 19.16
CA GLY A 397 77.84 11.54 18.05
C GLY A 397 77.36 11.08 16.66
N HIS A 398 76.50 10.06 16.59
CA HIS A 398 75.98 9.54 15.32
C HIS A 398 74.60 8.90 15.49
N LEU A 399 73.86 8.74 14.38
CA LEU A 399 72.56 8.05 14.38
C LEU A 399 72.62 6.61 13.82
N ARG A 400 73.75 5.91 13.98
CA ARG A 400 73.92 4.48 13.61
C ARG A 400 73.40 3.57 14.73
N VAL A 401 72.08 3.54 14.89
CA VAL A 401 71.40 2.78 15.95
C VAL A 401 71.25 1.30 15.54
N PRO A 402 71.69 0.32 16.37
CA PRO A 402 71.44 -1.11 16.11
C PRO A 402 69.95 -1.42 16.03
N ARG A 403 69.50 -2.28 15.10
CA ARG A 403 68.06 -2.52 14.84
C ARG A 403 67.23 -2.94 16.06
N LYS A 404 67.82 -3.70 17.00
CA LYS A 404 67.16 -4.16 18.24
C LYS A 404 67.31 -3.17 19.42
N TRP A 405 67.98 -2.05 19.22
CA TRP A 405 68.23 -1.08 20.27
C TRP A 405 66.94 -0.45 20.79
N VAL A 406 66.86 -0.36 22.12
CA VAL A 406 65.80 0.30 22.86
C VAL A 406 66.43 1.47 23.61
N GLU A 407 65.95 2.68 23.36
CA GLU A 407 66.37 3.88 24.07
C GLU A 407 65.33 4.21 25.13
N ARG A 408 65.81 4.52 26.34
CA ARG A 408 64.97 4.95 27.46
C ARG A 408 64.92 6.47 27.47
N ILE A 409 63.72 7.03 27.42
CA ILE A 409 63.50 8.47 27.59
C ILE A 409 62.60 8.70 28.81
N VAL A 410 62.93 9.74 29.56
CA VAL A 410 62.03 10.27 30.59
C VAL A 410 61.17 11.32 29.90
N GLY A 411 59.89 11.03 29.73
CA GLY A 411 59.01 11.91 28.96
C GLY A 411 57.53 11.56 29.08
N GLY A 412 56.75 12.51 29.61
CA GLY A 412 55.31 12.47 29.65
C GLY A 412 54.73 13.83 29.27
N SER A 413 53.86 13.88 28.25
CA SER A 413 52.95 15.01 28.06
C SER A 413 51.85 14.91 29.12
N GLY A 414 52.07 15.57 30.25
CA GLY A 414 51.10 15.69 31.34
C GLY A 414 51.61 15.14 32.68
N GLY A 415 52.39 15.94 33.40
CA GLY A 415 52.63 15.82 34.85
C GLY A 415 53.45 14.63 35.36
N ASP A 416 53.25 13.43 34.82
CA ASP A 416 53.88 12.20 35.27
C ASP A 416 55.14 11.91 34.45
N GLN A 417 56.30 11.93 35.11
CA GLN A 417 57.58 11.50 34.54
C GLN A 417 57.60 9.97 34.43
N GLU A 418 56.97 9.42 33.40
CA GLU A 418 57.07 7.98 33.08
C GLU A 418 58.36 7.70 32.29
N GLU A 419 59.17 6.74 32.76
CA GLU A 419 60.25 6.14 31.97
C GLU A 419 59.65 5.30 30.84
N GLN A 420 60.06 5.57 29.60
CA GLN A 420 59.54 4.86 28.44
C GLN A 420 60.64 4.24 27.60
N GLU A 421 60.45 2.96 27.28
CA GLU A 421 61.30 2.17 26.41
C GLU A 421 60.83 2.25 24.96
N LEU A 422 61.60 2.95 24.12
CA LEU A 422 61.31 3.11 22.71
C LEU A 422 62.26 2.28 21.86
N ARG A 423 61.72 1.47 20.94
CA ARG A 423 62.50 0.69 19.95
C ARG A 423 63.12 1.60 18.88
N LEU A 424 64.08 2.43 19.29
CA LEU A 424 64.72 3.45 18.48
C LEU A 424 65.38 2.86 17.22
N GLY A 425 66.04 1.70 17.34
CA GLY A 425 66.71 1.04 16.22
C GLY A 425 65.76 0.68 15.07
N ALA A 426 64.60 0.13 15.40
CA ALA A 426 63.56 -0.19 14.42
C ALA A 426 62.94 1.08 13.83
N TRP A 427 62.72 2.11 14.65
CA TRP A 427 62.16 3.37 14.20
C TRP A 427 63.09 4.12 13.23
N VAL A 428 64.38 4.27 13.56
CA VAL A 428 65.39 4.90 12.68
C VAL A 428 65.48 4.14 11.35
N SER A 429 65.52 2.81 11.39
CA SER A 429 65.52 2.00 10.16
C SER A 429 64.28 2.25 9.30
N ASN A 430 63.10 2.39 9.92
CA ASN A 430 61.85 2.67 9.21
C ASN A 430 61.82 4.08 8.61
N GLN A 431 62.34 5.09 9.34
CA GLN A 431 62.47 6.45 8.79
C GLN A 431 63.37 6.46 7.55
N ARG A 432 64.50 5.73 7.56
CA ARG A 432 65.37 5.60 6.37
C ARG A 432 64.65 4.98 5.18
N SER A 433 63.97 3.84 5.39
CA SER A 433 63.26 3.16 4.29
C SER A 433 62.12 4.00 3.71
N ARG A 434 61.60 4.97 4.47
CA ARG A 434 60.49 5.83 4.09
C ARG A 434 60.91 7.26 3.77
N ALA A 435 62.21 7.51 3.54
CA ALA A 435 62.76 8.84 3.28
C ALA A 435 61.98 9.63 2.22
N VAL A 436 61.60 8.97 1.12
CA VAL A 436 60.85 9.54 -0.02
C VAL A 436 59.46 10.07 0.39
N THR A 437 58.90 9.52 1.47
CA THR A 437 57.55 9.86 1.95
C THR A 437 57.54 10.75 3.20
N LEU A 438 58.72 11.11 3.72
CA LEU A 438 58.80 12.02 4.87
C LEU A 438 58.53 13.46 4.43
N THR A 439 57.95 14.25 5.34
CA THR A 439 57.85 15.70 5.15
C THR A 439 59.24 16.32 5.17
N GLN A 440 59.42 17.41 4.43
CA GLN A 440 60.69 18.14 4.33
C GLN A 440 61.23 18.52 5.72
N GLU A 441 60.39 19.08 6.59
CA GLU A 441 60.73 19.45 7.97
C GLU A 441 61.27 18.26 8.79
N ARG A 442 60.64 17.09 8.70
CA ARG A 442 61.10 15.89 9.45
C ARG A 442 62.41 15.35 8.90
N MET A 443 62.63 15.48 7.60
CA MET A 443 63.88 15.10 6.96
C MET A 443 65.02 16.01 7.42
N GLU A 444 64.78 17.31 7.50
CA GLU A 444 65.75 18.30 7.99
C GLU A 444 66.10 18.07 9.45
N LEU A 445 65.10 17.86 10.31
CA LEU A 445 65.31 17.54 11.74
C LEU A 445 66.19 16.29 11.93
N LEU A 446 65.89 15.21 11.21
CA LEU A 446 66.68 13.97 11.29
C LEU A 446 68.09 14.15 10.72
N SER A 447 68.24 14.89 9.62
CA SER A 447 69.54 15.17 9.01
C SER A 447 70.43 16.01 9.94
N ALA A 448 69.85 16.96 10.67
CA ALA A 448 70.54 17.79 11.65
C ALA A 448 71.15 16.97 12.81
N ILE A 449 70.55 15.83 13.16
CA ILE A 449 71.06 14.91 14.20
C ILE A 449 71.85 13.72 13.61
N GLY A 450 72.46 13.91 12.44
CA GLY A 450 73.41 12.94 11.86
C GLY A 450 72.77 11.71 11.21
N MET A 451 71.50 11.78 10.80
CA MET A 451 70.86 10.73 10.00
C MET A 451 71.50 10.64 8.61
N ARG A 452 71.91 9.43 8.24
CA ARG A 452 72.30 9.10 6.86
C ARG A 452 71.16 8.38 6.16
N TRP A 453 70.84 8.83 4.95
CA TRP A 453 69.69 8.36 4.17
C TRP A 453 70.03 7.23 3.19
N THR A 454 71.26 6.70 3.24
CA THR A 454 71.75 5.57 2.43
C THR A 454 71.43 4.23 3.04
#